data_AF-A0A1G6MC93-F1
#
_entry.id   AF-A0A1G6MC93-F1
#
_cell.length_a   1.000
_cell.length_b   1.000
_cell.length_c   1.000
_cell.angle_alpha   90.00
_cell.angle_beta   90.00
_cell.angle_gamma   90.00
#
_symmetry.space_group_name_H-M   'P 1'
#
loop_
_entity.id
_entity.type
_entity.pdbx_description
1 polymer ?
#
loop_
_entity_poly.entity_id
_entity_poly.type
_entity_poly.pdbx_seq_one_letter_code
_entity_poly.pdbx_strand_id
1 'polypeptide(L)'
;MKKNLKKPRQGGLYYHESAYSLELARGASHIASMLSAATQEAAVQEVLQEFVAAHGTPTLEAFCWLLAERLEKRGCAVGAMKARGFDAACLAQELACAG
;
A
#
# COMPACT_ATOMS: atom_id res chain seq x y z
N MET A 1 0.44 2.19 20.62
CA MET A 1 -0.39 3.32 20.11
C MET A 1 -1.29 2.80 19.00
N LYS A 2 -2.62 2.81 19.17
CA LYS A 2 -3.57 2.40 18.12
C LYS A 2 -3.75 3.57 17.16
N LYS A 3 -3.13 3.52 15.97
CA LYS A 3 -3.32 4.52 14.94
C LYS A 3 -4.78 4.44 14.47
N ASN A 4 -5.62 5.40 14.85
CA ASN A 4 -6.98 5.52 14.30
C ASN A 4 -6.86 5.99 12.84
N LEU A 5 -6.61 5.04 11.95
CA LEU A 5 -6.57 5.22 10.51
C LEU A 5 -7.97 5.62 10.04
N LYS A 6 -8.26 6.92 10.05
CA LYS A 6 -9.50 7.47 9.51
C LYS A 6 -9.51 7.24 8.00
N LYS A 7 -10.55 6.57 7.50
CA LYS A 7 -10.78 6.38 6.06
C LYS A 7 -10.75 7.75 5.37
N PRO A 8 -9.91 7.99 4.35
CA PRO A 8 -9.93 9.24 3.61
C PRO A 8 -11.30 9.43 2.95
N ARG A 9 -11.73 10.68 2.78
CA ARG A 9 -13.08 11.03 2.27
C ARG A 9 -13.38 10.24 0.99
N GLN A 10 -14.46 9.45 1.02
CA GLN A 10 -14.77 8.40 0.04
C GLN A 10 -14.79 8.86 -1.43
N GLY A 11 -15.07 10.14 -1.71
CA GLY A 11 -15.13 10.68 -3.08
C GLY A 11 -13.78 10.67 -3.83
N GLY A 12 -12.65 10.84 -3.13
CA GLY A 12 -11.32 10.79 -3.76
C GLY A 12 -10.83 9.36 -4.00
N LEU A 13 -11.26 8.41 -3.17
CA LEU A 13 -10.82 7.01 -3.26
C LEU A 13 -11.30 6.32 -4.53
N TYR A 14 -12.51 6.64 -5.02
CA TYR A 14 -13.04 6.03 -6.25
C TYR A 14 -12.19 6.36 -7.48
N TYR A 15 -11.74 7.61 -7.60
CA TYR A 15 -10.82 8.03 -8.67
C TYR A 15 -9.51 7.23 -8.60
N HIS A 16 -8.89 7.14 -7.43
CA HIS A 16 -7.64 6.37 -7.25
C HIS A 16 -7.81 4.87 -7.46
N GLU A 17 -8.97 4.29 -7.10
CA GLU A 17 -9.26 2.88 -7.36
C GLU A 17 -9.31 2.59 -8.86
N SER A 18 -9.96 3.48 -9.64
CA SER A 18 -10.00 3.37 -11.09
C SER A 18 -8.63 3.61 -11.74
N ALA A 19 -7.90 4.64 -11.27
CA ALA A 19 -6.61 5.05 -11.83
C ALA A 19 -5.50 4.02 -11.60
N TYR A 20 -5.49 3.36 -10.44
CA TYR A 20 -4.44 2.42 -10.03
C TYR A 20 -4.93 0.98 -9.98
N SER A 21 -6.03 0.66 -10.68
CA SER A 21 -6.68 -0.64 -10.57
C SER A 21 -5.74 -1.80 -10.92
N LEU A 22 -4.87 -1.60 -11.93
CA LEU A 22 -3.90 -2.59 -12.38
C LEU A 22 -2.80 -2.82 -11.34
N GLU A 23 -2.18 -1.76 -10.85
CA GLU A 23 -1.11 -1.82 -9.84
C GLU A 23 -1.62 -2.42 -8.53
N LEU A 24 -2.83 -2.03 -8.12
CA LEU A 24 -3.50 -2.61 -6.97
C LEU A 24 -3.79 -4.11 -7.16
N ALA A 25 -4.15 -4.55 -8.37
CA ALA A 25 -4.40 -5.96 -8.66
C ALA A 25 -3.10 -6.77 -8.68
N ARG A 26 -2.06 -6.25 -9.35
CA ARG A 26 -0.72 -6.84 -9.42
C ARG A 26 -0.11 -6.95 -8.01
N GLY A 27 -0.08 -5.86 -7.26
CA GLY A 27 0.47 -5.82 -5.91
C GLY A 27 -0.27 -6.76 -4.95
N ALA A 28 -1.60 -6.73 -4.95
CA ALA A 28 -2.39 -7.64 -4.11
C ALA A 28 -2.16 -9.12 -4.48
N SER A 29 -2.02 -9.45 -5.76
CA SER A 29 -1.72 -10.81 -6.20
C SER A 29 -0.32 -11.25 -5.78
N HIS A 30 0.67 -10.38 -5.94
CA HIS A 30 2.05 -10.65 -5.55
C HIS A 30 2.15 -10.91 -4.04
N ILE A 31 1.61 -10.00 -3.22
CA ILE A 31 1.62 -10.14 -1.76
C ILE A 31 0.85 -11.39 -1.31
N ALA A 32 -0.31 -11.67 -1.92
CA ALA A 32 -1.11 -12.86 -1.57
C ALA A 32 -0.42 -14.19 -1.91
N SER A 33 0.55 -14.19 -2.83
CA SER A 33 1.35 -15.38 -3.15
C SER A 33 2.46 -15.67 -2.13
N MET A 34 2.72 -14.75 -1.20
CA MET A 34 3.77 -14.91 -0.19
C MET A 34 3.32 -15.83 0.96
N LEU A 35 4.13 -16.87 1.22
CA LEU A 35 3.82 -17.95 2.17
C LEU A 35 3.98 -17.56 3.65
N SER A 36 4.76 -16.53 3.96
CA SER A 36 5.08 -16.14 5.34
C SER A 36 4.73 -14.68 5.62
N ALA A 37 4.53 -14.33 6.89
CA ALA A 37 4.33 -12.95 7.30
C ALA A 37 5.52 -12.05 6.91
N ALA A 38 6.75 -12.52 7.11
CA ALA A 38 7.96 -11.76 6.75
C ALA A 38 8.03 -11.47 5.25
N THR A 39 7.75 -12.46 4.41
CA THR A 39 7.75 -12.28 2.94
C THR A 39 6.56 -11.44 2.45
N GLN A 40 5.41 -11.48 3.13
CA GLN A 40 4.31 -10.55 2.86
C GLN A 40 4.69 -9.10 3.18
N GLU A 41 5.38 -8.86 4.30
CA GLU A 41 5.82 -7.51 4.67
C GLU A 41 6.85 -6.94 3.69
N ALA A 42 7.82 -7.77 3.26
CA ALA A 42 8.78 -7.38 2.23
C ALA A 42 8.08 -7.06 0.90
N ALA A 43 7.17 -7.93 0.45
CA ALA A 43 6.39 -7.71 -0.77
C ALA A 43 5.53 -6.44 -0.71
N VAL A 44 4.99 -6.08 0.46
CA VAL A 44 4.28 -4.80 0.65
C VAL A 44 5.25 -3.64 0.43
N GLN A 45 6.45 -3.68 1.03
CA GLN A 45 7.43 -2.61 0.88
C GLN A 45 7.86 -2.45 -0.59
N GLU A 46 8.13 -3.54 -1.29
CA GLU A 46 8.47 -3.54 -2.72
C GLU A 46 7.36 -2.91 -3.57
N VAL A 47 6.11 -3.33 -3.38
CA VAL A 47 4.95 -2.78 -4.11
C VAL A 47 4.78 -1.28 -3.88
N LEU A 48 5.01 -0.81 -2.65
CA LEU A 48 4.89 0.61 -2.32
C LEU A 48 6.06 1.44 -2.85
N GLN A 49 7.27 0.90 -2.85
CA GLN A 49 8.43 1.52 -3.48
C GLN A 49 8.25 1.64 -5.00
N GLU A 50 7.79 0.58 -5.67
CA GLU A 50 7.45 0.62 -7.10
C GLU A 50 6.37 1.69 -7.40
N PHE A 51 5.33 1.76 -6.55
CA PHE A 51 4.28 2.74 -6.72
C PHE A 51 4.81 4.18 -6.61
N VAL A 52 5.63 4.48 -5.59
CA VAL A 52 6.18 5.83 -5.41
C VAL A 52 7.18 6.19 -6.50
N ALA A 53 7.98 5.24 -6.97
CA ALA A 53 8.87 5.49 -8.10
C ALA A 53 8.10 5.89 -9.38
N ALA A 54 6.89 5.33 -9.58
CA ALA A 54 6.06 5.62 -10.74
C ALA A 54 5.17 6.87 -10.60
N HIS A 55 4.55 7.06 -9.42
CA HIS A 55 3.46 8.03 -9.22
C HIS A 55 3.78 9.11 -8.17
N GLY A 56 4.90 8.97 -7.47
CA GLY A 56 5.26 9.81 -6.33
C GLY A 56 4.48 9.49 -5.05
N THR A 57 4.71 10.29 -4.02
CA THR A 57 4.10 10.14 -2.70
C THR A 57 2.72 10.78 -2.49
N PRO A 58 2.21 11.77 -3.28
CA PRO A 58 0.94 12.45 -2.98
C PRO A 58 -0.29 11.54 -2.91
N THR A 59 -0.28 10.45 -3.67
CA THR A 59 -1.40 9.48 -3.74
C THR A 59 -1.11 8.16 -3.02
N LEU A 60 0.06 8.06 -2.36
CA LEU A 60 0.49 6.84 -1.68
C LEU A 60 -0.46 6.43 -0.56
N GLU A 61 -0.98 7.38 0.22
CA GLU A 61 -1.92 7.08 1.31
C GLU A 61 -3.22 6.42 0.78
N ALA A 62 -3.76 6.94 -0.33
CA ALA A 62 -4.93 6.38 -0.99
C ALA A 62 -4.63 4.98 -1.56
N PHE A 63 -3.46 4.80 -2.17
CA PHE A 63 -3.03 3.50 -2.68
C PHE A 63 -2.88 2.47 -1.56
N CYS A 64 -2.20 2.80 -0.46
CA CYS A 64 -2.08 1.94 0.74
C CYS A 64 -3.45 1.54 1.29
N TRP A 65 -4.40 2.48 1.33
CA TRP A 65 -5.77 2.20 1.79
C TRP A 65 -6.47 1.16 0.91
N LEU A 66 -6.42 1.35 -0.41
CA LEU A 66 -7.07 0.47 -1.39
C LEU A 66 -6.39 -0.90 -1.47
N LEU A 67 -5.06 -0.93 -1.38
CA LEU A 67 -4.29 -2.17 -1.35
C LEU A 67 -4.66 -3.00 -0.12
N ALA A 68 -4.73 -2.36 1.06
CA ALA A 68 -5.15 -3.02 2.28
C ALA A 68 -6.57 -3.59 2.17
N GLU A 69 -7.54 -2.85 1.61
CA GLU A 69 -8.90 -3.36 1.41
C GLU A 69 -8.91 -4.60 0.47
N ARG A 70 -8.07 -4.63 -0.57
CA ARG A 70 -7.94 -5.80 -1.46
C ARG A 70 -7.26 -6.99 -0.77
N LEU A 71 -6.28 -6.75 0.08
CA LEU A 71 -5.59 -7.78 0.86
C LEU A 71 -6.50 -8.38 1.94
N GLU A 72 -7.28 -7.54 2.64
CA GLU A 72 -8.31 -7.98 3.60
C GLU A 72 -9.32 -8.91 2.93
N LYS A 73 -9.83 -8.55 1.74
CA LYS A 73 -10.74 -9.39 0.94
C LYS A 73 -10.14 -10.73 0.51
N ARG A 74 -8.80 -10.83 0.45
CA ARG A 74 -8.05 -12.05 0.10
C ARG A 74 -7.61 -12.87 1.32
N GLY A 75 -7.89 -12.40 2.55
CA GLY A 75 -7.45 -13.06 3.79
C GLY A 75 -5.99 -12.76 4.18
N CYS A 76 -5.32 -11.82 3.51
CA CYS A 76 -3.92 -11.45 3.77
C CYS A 76 -3.83 -10.38 4.86
N ALA A 77 -4.20 -10.73 6.09
CA ALA A 77 -4.32 -9.77 7.20
C ALA A 77 -3.00 -9.07 7.56
N VAL A 78 -1.86 -9.79 7.50
CA VAL A 78 -0.52 -9.22 7.78
C VAL A 78 -0.17 -8.17 6.74
N GLY A 79 -0.27 -8.52 5.45
CA GLY A 79 -0.02 -7.59 4.35
C GLY A 79 -0.93 -6.36 4.42
N ALA A 80 -2.22 -6.55 4.72
CA ALA A 80 -3.16 -5.44 4.91
C ALA A 80 -2.74 -4.52 6.07
N MET A 81 -2.41 -5.09 7.24
CA MET A 81 -1.96 -4.32 8.39
C MET A 81 -0.70 -3.52 8.07
N LYS A 82 0.26 -4.13 7.35
CA LYS A 82 1.49 -3.46 6.93
C LYS A 82 1.20 -2.30 5.98
N ALA A 83 0.35 -2.51 4.96
CA ALA A 83 -0.04 -1.46 4.02
C ALA A 83 -0.76 -0.30 4.72
N ARG A 84 -1.66 -0.58 5.67
CA ARG A 84 -2.33 0.43 6.51
C ARG A 84 -1.36 1.20 7.42
N GLY A 85 -0.38 0.49 7.96
CA GLY A 85 0.58 1.04 8.91
C GLY A 85 1.71 1.82 8.27
N PHE A 86 1.81 1.77 6.94
CA PHE A 86 2.89 2.34 6.15
C PHE A 86 2.90 3.86 6.24
N ASP A 87 4.08 4.42 6.52
CA ASP A 87 4.26 5.85 6.68
C ASP A 87 4.87 6.43 5.40
N ALA A 88 4.06 7.19 4.66
CA ALA A 88 4.47 7.87 3.43
C ALA A 88 5.62 8.85 3.67
N ALA A 89 5.70 9.48 4.85
CA ALA A 89 6.78 10.42 5.18
C ALA A 89 8.11 9.68 5.37
N CYS A 90 8.08 8.47 5.93
CA CYS A 90 9.28 7.66 6.14
C CYS A 90 9.87 7.19 4.80
N LEU A 91 9.01 6.74 3.86
CA LEU A 91 9.46 6.33 2.53
C LEU A 91 9.95 7.53 1.70
N ALA A 92 9.29 8.69 1.79
CA ALA A 92 9.74 9.91 1.13
C ALA A 92 11.16 10.30 1.57
N GLN A 93 11.45 10.14 2.87
CA GLN A 93 12.76 10.45 3.44
C GLN A 93 13.83 9.43 3.03
N GLU A 94 13.49 8.14 2.96
CA GLU A 94 14.38 7.07 2.48
C GLU A 94 14.77 7.29 1.00
N LEU A 95 13.81 7.63 0.14
CA LEU A 95 14.06 7.92 -1.27
C LEU A 95 14.81 9.25 -1.49
N ALA A 96 14.57 10.26 -0.65
CA ALA A 96 15.28 11.55 -0.74
C ALA A 96 16.76 11.46 -0.32
N CYS A 97 17.13 10.50 0.54
CA CYS A 97 18.52 10.29 0.97
C CYS A 97 19.29 9.29 0.09
N ALA A 98 18.62 8.61 -0.83
CA ALA A 98 19.23 7.64 -1.75
C ALA A 98 19.76 8.25 -3.05
N GLY A 99 19.68 9.59 -3.21
CA GLY A 99 20.21 10.34 -4.35
C GLY A 99 21.38 11.24 -3.95
#